data_AF-A0A7C7RDF1-F1
#
_entry.id   AF-A0A7C7RDF1-F1
#
_cell.length_a   1.000
_cell.length_b   1.000
_cell.length_c   1.000
_cell.angle_alpha   90.00
_cell.angle_beta   90.00
_cell.angle_gamma   90.00
#
_symmetry.space_group_name_H-M   'P 1'
#
loop_
_entity.id
_entity.type
_entity.pdbx_description
1 polymer ?
#
loop_
_entity_poly.entity_id
_entity_poly.type
_entity_poly.pdbx_seq_one_letter_code
_entity_poly.pdbx_strand_id
1 'polypeptide(L)'
;MKNFISILVFFMAVFVCSGGWTSIASAGDYEPTGWWSYTTLNNWASEGCQVADDENGSLEIVRTGSTFYFIEDGQITTGGVIAEDGTMTIKLPECSYEEIGEINISVTLSSNSAGTGTGLWTMQLLESGVQCNGGFDFTLTRIGPEYVSISGNVNSEGTPLCAMVLAGGRHMFTCGDNTGQYEMVVPLETNGMVRLQAYCEGQVPFVRELTPAEAVGYTINMTPCSP
;
A
#
# COMPACT_ATOMS: atom_id res chain seq x y z
N MET A 1 -15.12 58.21 8.63
CA MET A 1 -15.39 56.78 8.37
C MET A 1 -14.11 56.02 8.68
N LYS A 2 -14.21 55.07 9.62
CA LYS A 2 -13.11 54.28 10.18
C LYS A 2 -12.57 53.32 9.13
N ASN A 3 -11.26 53.14 9.06
CA ASN A 3 -10.60 51.92 8.60
C ASN A 3 -9.17 51.92 9.17
N PHE A 4 -9.00 51.32 10.35
CA PHE A 4 -7.71 50.90 10.88
C PHE A 4 -7.62 49.39 10.65
N ILE A 5 -6.71 48.96 9.77
CA ILE A 5 -6.33 47.56 9.61
C ILE A 5 -5.27 47.28 10.67
N SER A 6 -5.62 46.47 11.65
CA SER A 6 -4.73 46.00 12.71
C SER A 6 -4.08 44.69 12.24
N ILE A 7 -2.77 44.72 11.96
CA ILE A 7 -1.98 43.52 11.68
C ILE A 7 -1.49 42.97 13.03
N LEU A 8 -2.14 41.89 13.48
CA LEU A 8 -1.76 41.14 14.66
C LEU A 8 -0.62 40.17 14.28
N VAL A 9 0.61 40.51 14.64
CA VAL A 9 1.76 39.60 14.52
C VAL A 9 1.75 38.69 15.74
N PHE A 10 1.35 37.43 15.56
CA PHE A 10 1.44 36.39 16.59
C PHE A 10 2.89 35.85 16.60
N PHE A 11 3.65 36.20 17.63
CA PHE A 11 4.92 35.56 17.96
C PHE A 11 4.61 34.18 18.57
N MET A 12 4.74 33.11 17.79
CA MET A 12 4.70 31.74 18.31
C MET A 12 6.13 31.31 18.63
N ALA A 13 6.44 31.22 19.93
CA ALA A 13 7.70 30.69 20.41
C ALA A 13 7.75 29.18 20.13
N VAL A 14 8.73 28.76 19.31
CA VAL A 14 9.03 27.35 19.08
C VAL A 14 9.83 26.83 20.27
N PHE A 15 9.18 26.03 21.10
CA PHE A 15 9.81 25.23 22.14
C PHE A 15 10.43 24.00 21.48
N VAL A 16 11.75 23.97 21.34
CA VAL A 16 12.48 22.80 20.83
C VAL A 16 12.62 21.81 21.98
N CYS A 17 11.71 20.83 22.04
CA CYS A 17 11.88 19.65 22.88
C CYS A 17 12.68 18.61 22.08
N SER A 18 13.91 18.31 22.52
CA SER A 18 14.77 17.26 21.98
C SER A 18 14.30 15.88 22.44
N GLY A 19 13.10 15.49 22.05
CA GLY A 19 12.63 14.11 22.10
C GLY A 19 12.95 13.44 20.77
N GLY A 20 13.63 12.29 20.80
CA GLY A 20 13.84 11.49 19.59
C GLY A 20 12.49 11.13 19.00
N TRP A 21 12.20 11.65 17.81
CA TRP A 21 11.04 11.26 17.03
C TRP A 21 11.32 9.86 16.49
N THR A 22 10.82 8.83 17.16
CA THR A 22 10.48 7.60 16.45
C THR A 22 9.21 7.92 15.68
N SER A 23 9.34 8.19 14.38
CA SER A 23 8.18 8.26 13.50
C SER A 23 7.46 6.92 13.61
N ILE A 24 6.27 6.91 14.23
CA ILE A 24 5.32 5.82 14.02
C ILE A 24 4.96 5.94 12.54
N ALA A 25 5.29 4.90 11.78
CA ALA A 25 5.01 4.89 10.36
C ALA A 25 3.50 5.10 10.17
N SER A 26 3.11 6.17 9.49
CA SER A 26 1.70 6.40 9.17
C SER A 26 1.32 5.49 8.00
N ALA A 27 0.03 5.27 7.76
CA ALA A 27 -0.46 4.55 6.58
C ALA A 27 0.02 5.13 5.22
N GLY A 28 0.68 6.28 5.22
CA GLY A 28 1.35 6.84 4.06
C GLY A 28 2.70 6.20 3.74
N ASP A 29 3.30 5.45 4.67
CA ASP A 29 4.69 5.02 4.54
C ASP A 29 4.84 3.64 3.87
N TYR A 30 3.76 2.84 3.83
CA TYR A 30 3.75 1.53 3.19
C TYR A 30 2.66 1.42 2.13
N GLU A 31 2.98 0.78 1.00
CA GLU A 31 2.04 0.56 -0.09
C GLU A 31 1.36 -0.82 0.07
N PRO A 32 0.08 -0.86 0.50
CA PRO A 32 -0.61 -2.12 0.76
C PRO A 32 -1.00 -2.87 -0.53
N THR A 33 -1.09 -2.19 -1.68
CA THR A 33 -1.65 -2.78 -2.90
C THR A 33 -0.79 -3.93 -3.44
N GLY A 34 -1.37 -5.11 -3.59
CA GLY A 34 -0.71 -6.29 -4.16
C GLY A 34 -1.22 -7.60 -3.56
N TRP A 35 -0.53 -8.70 -3.86
CA TRP A 35 -0.87 -10.02 -3.35
C TRP A 35 -0.24 -10.28 -1.97
N TRP A 36 -0.97 -10.98 -1.12
CA TRP A 36 -0.58 -11.30 0.26
C TRP A 36 -1.03 -12.71 0.63
N SER A 37 -0.20 -13.42 1.38
CA SER A 37 -0.59 -14.60 2.15
C SER A 37 -1.09 -14.11 3.48
N TYR A 38 -2.16 -14.72 3.96
CA TYR A 38 -2.62 -14.51 5.31
C TYR A 38 -2.61 -15.83 6.10
N THR A 39 -2.46 -15.68 7.41
CA THR A 39 -2.69 -16.74 8.38
C THR A 39 -3.60 -16.17 9.47
N THR A 40 -4.63 -16.93 9.83
CA THR A 40 -5.46 -16.68 11.01
C THR A 40 -5.08 -17.66 12.11
N LEU A 41 -5.01 -17.17 13.34
CA LEU A 41 -4.85 -18.00 14.54
C LEU A 41 -6.04 -17.74 15.46
N ASN A 42 -7.01 -18.64 15.43
CA ASN A 42 -8.23 -18.54 16.23
C ASN A 42 -7.90 -18.85 17.69
N ASN A 43 -7.99 -17.82 18.53
CA ASN A 43 -7.50 -17.88 19.90
C ASN A 43 -8.63 -17.81 20.95
N TRP A 44 -9.87 -17.50 20.55
CA TRP A 44 -11.01 -17.51 21.48
C TRP A 44 -12.38 -17.51 20.78
N ALA A 45 -13.40 -17.97 21.52
CA ALA A 45 -14.81 -17.89 21.18
C ALA A 45 -15.65 -17.62 22.46
N SER A 46 -16.88 -17.13 22.28
CA SER A 46 -17.85 -16.94 23.35
C SER A 46 -18.28 -18.27 23.94
N GLU A 47 -18.69 -18.26 25.21
CA GLU A 47 -19.10 -19.45 25.94
C GLU A 47 -20.21 -20.22 25.21
N GLY A 48 -20.02 -21.53 25.04
CA GLY A 48 -20.95 -22.41 24.34
C GLY A 48 -20.78 -22.48 22.82
N CYS A 49 -19.84 -21.72 22.25
CA CYS A 49 -19.51 -21.77 20.83
C CYS A 49 -18.17 -22.46 20.59
N GLN A 50 -18.03 -23.09 19.43
CA GLN A 50 -16.76 -23.67 19.03
C GLN A 50 -15.80 -22.58 18.57
N VAL A 51 -14.52 -22.76 18.87
CA VAL A 51 -13.45 -21.95 18.27
C VAL A 51 -13.34 -22.37 16.81
N ALA A 52 -13.32 -21.40 15.89
CA ALA A 52 -13.13 -21.67 14.47
C ALA A 52 -11.74 -22.25 14.20
N ASP A 53 -11.58 -22.98 13.11
CA ASP A 53 -10.28 -23.53 12.72
C ASP A 53 -9.33 -22.42 12.24
N ASP A 54 -8.03 -22.63 12.45
CA ASP A 54 -7.00 -21.76 11.87
C ASP A 54 -7.01 -21.85 10.34
N GLU A 55 -6.88 -20.71 9.67
CA GLU A 55 -6.96 -20.61 8.23
C GLU A 55 -5.66 -20.05 7.64
N ASN A 56 -5.31 -20.55 6.45
CA ASN A 56 -4.24 -19.99 5.64
C ASN A 56 -4.76 -19.80 4.22
N GLY A 57 -4.50 -18.63 3.65
CA GLY A 57 -4.97 -18.32 2.32
C GLY A 57 -4.16 -17.22 1.66
N SER A 58 -4.67 -16.73 0.54
CA SER A 58 -4.10 -15.62 -0.21
C SER A 58 -5.17 -14.65 -0.64
N LEU A 59 -4.86 -13.37 -0.57
CA LEU A 59 -5.75 -12.29 -1.00
C LEU A 59 -4.95 -11.23 -1.76
N GLU A 60 -5.64 -10.48 -2.61
CA GLU A 60 -5.13 -9.25 -3.19
C GLU A 60 -5.68 -8.06 -2.40
N ILE A 61 -4.83 -7.12 -2.03
CA ILE A 61 -5.24 -5.82 -1.49
C ILE A 61 -5.20 -4.81 -2.62
N VAL A 62 -6.27 -4.05 -2.80
CA VAL A 62 -6.34 -2.96 -3.78
C VAL A 62 -6.68 -1.66 -3.08
N ARG A 63 -5.86 -0.61 -3.26
CA ARG A 63 -6.13 0.73 -2.73
C ARG A 63 -6.68 1.66 -3.80
N THR A 64 -7.77 2.36 -3.47
CA THR A 64 -8.33 3.48 -4.27
C THR A 64 -8.50 4.70 -3.35
N GLY A 65 -7.54 5.63 -3.41
CA GLY A 65 -7.53 6.80 -2.54
C GLY A 65 -7.32 6.43 -1.07
N SER A 66 -8.29 6.77 -0.21
CA SER A 66 -8.29 6.44 1.23
C SER A 66 -9.01 5.12 1.55
N THR A 67 -9.53 4.43 0.54
CA THR A 67 -10.24 3.16 0.69
C THR A 67 -9.38 2.01 0.17
N PHE A 68 -9.46 0.84 0.81
CA PHE A 68 -8.84 -0.38 0.30
C PHE A 68 -9.84 -1.54 0.28
N TYR A 69 -9.55 -2.56 -0.50
CA TYR A 69 -10.37 -3.76 -0.65
C TYR A 69 -9.48 -4.98 -0.50
N PHE A 70 -9.94 -5.99 0.22
CA PHE A 70 -9.42 -7.34 0.06
C PHE A 70 -10.20 -8.02 -1.06
N ILE A 71 -9.49 -8.79 -1.86
CA ILE A 71 -10.04 -9.61 -2.93
C ILE A 71 -9.54 -11.03 -2.69
N GLU A 72 -10.45 -11.91 -2.34
CA GLU A 72 -10.17 -13.33 -2.09
C GLU A 72 -11.04 -14.15 -3.05
N ASP A 73 -10.41 -15.01 -3.85
CA ASP A 73 -11.11 -15.83 -4.86
C ASP A 73 -12.07 -15.03 -5.77
N GLY A 74 -11.72 -13.77 -6.05
CA GLY A 74 -12.52 -12.85 -6.87
C GLY A 74 -13.71 -12.20 -6.13
N GLN A 75 -13.92 -12.51 -4.85
CA GLN A 75 -14.87 -11.81 -4.00
C GLN A 75 -14.25 -10.53 -3.46
N ILE A 76 -14.91 -9.42 -3.74
CA ILE A 76 -14.49 -8.10 -3.27
C ILE A 76 -15.24 -7.78 -2.00
N THR A 77 -14.47 -7.47 -0.99
CA THR A 77 -14.93 -7.12 0.35
C THR A 77 -15.50 -5.71 0.41
N THR A 78 -16.19 -5.37 1.50
CA THR A 78 -16.71 -4.00 1.69
C THR A 78 -15.53 -3.07 1.92
N GLY A 79 -15.36 -2.04 1.09
CA GLY A 79 -14.21 -1.13 1.14
C GLY A 79 -13.87 -0.67 2.57
N GLY A 80 -12.63 -0.93 2.97
CA GLY A 80 -12.09 -0.63 4.29
C GLY A 80 -11.58 0.80 4.41
N VAL A 81 -11.48 1.27 5.65
CA VAL A 81 -10.95 2.59 6.00
C VAL A 81 -9.54 2.48 6.54
N ILE A 82 -8.68 3.40 6.11
CA ILE A 82 -7.35 3.56 6.66
C ILE A 82 -7.43 4.64 7.73
N ALA A 83 -7.22 4.26 8.99
CA ALA A 83 -7.18 5.19 10.12
C ALA A 83 -5.90 6.04 10.11
N GLU A 84 -5.91 7.14 10.87
CA GLU A 84 -4.75 8.06 10.98
C GLU A 84 -3.50 7.36 11.53
N ASP A 85 -3.67 6.32 12.34
CA ASP A 85 -2.61 5.51 12.94
C ASP A 85 -2.03 4.43 12.01
N GLY A 86 -2.54 4.35 10.77
CA GLY A 86 -2.09 3.35 9.80
C GLY A 86 -2.84 2.03 9.83
N THR A 87 -3.83 1.88 10.72
CA THR A 87 -4.64 0.68 10.80
C THR A 87 -5.65 0.63 9.67
N MET A 88 -5.64 -0.47 8.94
CA MET A 88 -6.56 -0.83 7.88
C MET A 88 -7.67 -1.70 8.46
N THR A 89 -8.92 -1.22 8.42
CA THR A 89 -10.08 -1.99 8.92
C THR A 89 -11.04 -2.31 7.80
N ILE A 90 -11.45 -3.59 7.71
CA ILE A 90 -12.37 -4.10 6.70
C ILE A 90 -13.49 -4.93 7.32
N LYS A 91 -14.64 -4.96 6.63
CA LYS A 91 -15.86 -5.67 7.03
C LYS A 91 -16.26 -6.68 5.97
N LEU A 92 -16.35 -7.94 6.40
CA LEU A 92 -16.78 -9.07 5.59
C LEU A 92 -18.15 -9.52 6.08
N PRO A 93 -19.23 -9.30 5.32
CA PRO A 93 -20.50 -9.95 5.63
C PRO A 93 -20.36 -11.46 5.35
N GLU A 94 -20.70 -12.28 6.34
CA GLU A 94 -20.74 -13.73 6.20
C GLU A 94 -22.19 -14.18 6.06
N CYS A 95 -22.51 -14.93 5.01
CA CYS A 95 -23.87 -15.38 4.74
C CYS A 95 -23.84 -16.78 4.12
N SER A 96 -24.31 -17.77 4.87
CA SER A 96 -24.48 -19.15 4.42
C SER A 96 -25.92 -19.62 4.63
N TYR A 97 -26.22 -20.87 4.29
CA TYR A 97 -27.52 -21.48 4.59
C TYR A 97 -27.72 -21.77 6.08
N GLU A 98 -26.63 -21.80 6.85
CA GLU A 98 -26.62 -22.23 8.25
C GLU A 98 -26.40 -21.04 9.19
N GLU A 99 -25.73 -19.98 8.72
CA GLU A 99 -25.25 -18.88 9.54
C GLU A 99 -25.32 -17.54 8.80
N ILE A 100 -25.54 -16.46 9.56
CA ILE A 100 -25.38 -15.08 9.08
C ILE A 100 -24.53 -14.28 10.06
N GLY A 101 -23.71 -13.37 9.57
CA GLY A 101 -22.86 -12.58 10.45
C GLY A 101 -21.97 -11.57 9.76
N GLU A 102 -21.01 -11.07 10.53
CA GLU A 102 -19.99 -10.13 10.06
C GLU A 102 -18.64 -10.47 10.69
N ILE A 103 -17.59 -10.35 9.90
CA ILE A 103 -16.19 -10.39 10.35
C ILE A 103 -15.59 -9.00 10.15
N ASN A 104 -15.03 -8.45 11.22
CA ASN A 104 -14.31 -7.18 11.23
C ASN A 104 -12.82 -7.47 11.39
N ILE A 105 -12.02 -7.20 10.36
CA ILE A 105 -10.57 -7.42 10.37
C ILE A 105 -9.88 -6.07 10.47
N SER A 106 -8.94 -5.92 11.39
CA SER A 106 -8.10 -4.72 11.56
C SER A 106 -6.63 -5.10 11.51
N VAL A 107 -5.88 -4.50 10.58
CA VAL A 107 -4.47 -4.83 10.32
C VAL A 107 -3.63 -3.58 10.25
N THR A 108 -2.43 -3.63 10.82
CA THR A 108 -1.41 -2.59 10.68
C THR A 108 -0.22 -3.18 9.93
N LEU A 109 0.23 -2.50 8.87
CA LEU A 109 1.46 -2.88 8.19
C LEU A 109 2.66 -2.44 9.03
N SER A 110 3.61 -3.37 9.21
CA SER A 110 4.89 -3.09 9.87
C SER A 110 6.01 -2.82 8.85
N SER A 111 5.78 -3.17 7.58
CA SER A 111 6.66 -2.90 6.44
C SER A 111 5.88 -3.07 5.12
N ASN A 112 6.54 -2.83 3.97
CA ASN A 112 5.97 -3.17 2.65
C ASN A 112 5.76 -4.67 2.44
N SER A 113 6.31 -5.53 3.30
CA SER A 113 6.26 -6.99 3.14
C SER A 113 5.56 -7.74 4.28
N ALA A 114 5.18 -7.05 5.36
CA ALA A 114 4.60 -7.67 6.55
C ALA A 114 3.56 -6.79 7.24
N GLY A 115 2.54 -7.43 7.81
CA GLY A 115 1.52 -6.80 8.64
C GLY A 115 0.96 -7.77 9.67
N THR A 116 0.41 -7.22 10.75
CA THR A 116 -0.25 -8.00 11.80
C THR A 116 -1.51 -7.29 12.26
N GLY A 117 -2.47 -8.05 12.73
CA GLY A 117 -3.79 -7.54 13.06
C GLY A 117 -4.61 -8.53 13.86
N THR A 118 -5.89 -8.23 13.97
CA THR A 118 -6.89 -9.07 14.63
C THR A 118 -8.18 -9.07 13.83
N GLY A 119 -8.92 -10.17 13.91
CA GLY A 119 -10.28 -10.27 13.41
C GLY A 119 -11.25 -10.53 14.55
N LEU A 120 -12.43 -9.93 14.47
CA LEU A 120 -13.56 -10.18 15.35
C LEU A 120 -14.74 -10.63 14.50
N TRP A 121 -15.35 -11.76 14.83
CA TRP A 121 -16.51 -12.27 14.12
C TRP A 121 -17.72 -12.38 15.05
N THR A 122 -18.89 -12.13 14.48
CA THR A 122 -20.20 -12.32 15.12
C THR A 122 -21.09 -13.09 14.16
N MET A 123 -21.45 -14.32 14.53
CA MET A 123 -22.30 -15.23 13.75
C MET A 123 -23.59 -15.54 14.49
N GLN A 124 -24.69 -15.67 13.76
CA GLN A 124 -25.96 -16.16 14.25
C GLN A 124 -26.32 -17.45 13.51
N LEU A 125 -26.46 -18.54 14.26
CA LEU A 125 -26.93 -19.82 13.75
C LEU A 125 -28.41 -19.72 13.41
N LEU A 126 -28.78 -19.98 12.15
CA LEU A 126 -30.15 -19.79 11.68
C LEU A 126 -31.13 -20.81 12.28
N GLU A 127 -30.71 -22.04 12.51
CA GLU A 127 -31.57 -23.10 13.05
C GLU A 127 -31.89 -22.92 14.54
N SER A 128 -30.90 -22.49 15.33
CA SER A 128 -31.02 -22.40 16.79
C SER A 128 -31.25 -20.97 17.29
N GLY A 129 -30.97 -19.96 16.47
CA GLY A 129 -30.98 -18.54 16.84
C GLY A 129 -29.85 -18.13 17.79
N VAL A 130 -28.90 -19.02 18.07
CA VAL A 130 -27.77 -18.74 18.95
C VAL A 130 -26.81 -17.77 18.27
N GLN A 131 -26.36 -16.76 19.02
CA GLN A 131 -25.33 -15.83 18.58
C GLN A 131 -23.98 -16.22 19.16
N CYS A 132 -23.02 -16.50 18.29
CA CYS A 132 -21.64 -16.78 18.61
C CYS A 132 -20.75 -15.60 18.26
N ASN A 133 -19.77 -15.32 19.11
CA ASN A 133 -18.76 -14.30 18.84
C ASN A 133 -17.38 -14.90 19.08
N GLY A 134 -16.37 -14.43 18.36
CA GLY A 134 -15.00 -14.83 18.59
C GLY A 134 -14.02 -13.93 17.89
N GLY A 135 -12.77 -14.38 17.86
CA GLY A 135 -11.73 -13.65 17.18
C GLY A 135 -10.49 -14.48 16.90
N PHE A 136 -9.63 -13.88 16.10
CA PHE A 136 -8.38 -14.46 15.65
C PHE A 136 -7.29 -13.40 15.57
N ASP A 137 -6.05 -13.84 15.73
CA ASP A 137 -4.90 -13.06 15.30
C ASP A 137 -4.75 -13.20 13.79
N PHE A 138 -4.44 -12.11 13.10
CA PHE A 138 -4.33 -12.05 11.65
C PHE A 138 -2.93 -11.64 11.25
N THR A 139 -2.24 -12.44 10.46
CA THR A 139 -0.89 -12.13 9.97
C THR A 139 -0.91 -12.02 8.46
N LEU A 140 -0.29 -10.97 7.92
CA LEU A 140 -0.09 -10.74 6.50
C LEU A 140 1.39 -10.82 6.15
N THR A 141 1.70 -11.60 5.11
CA THR A 141 3.02 -11.61 4.46
C THR A 141 2.83 -11.39 2.97
N ARG A 142 3.59 -10.47 2.37
CA ARG A 142 3.44 -10.13 0.94
C ARG A 142 3.77 -11.37 0.09
N ILE A 143 2.87 -11.73 -0.82
CA ILE A 143 3.13 -12.73 -1.86
C ILE A 143 3.41 -11.98 -3.15
N GLY A 144 4.41 -12.45 -3.89
CA GLY A 144 4.84 -11.80 -5.12
C GLY A 144 6.00 -10.86 -4.86
N PRO A 145 6.43 -10.11 -5.87
CA PRO A 145 7.64 -9.33 -5.73
C PRO A 145 7.41 -8.22 -4.71
N GLU A 146 8.39 -8.01 -3.83
CA GLU A 146 8.46 -6.82 -3.00
C GLU A 146 8.29 -5.58 -3.90
N TYR A 147 7.52 -4.59 -3.48
CA TYR A 147 7.34 -3.35 -4.25
C TYR A 147 8.31 -2.30 -3.72
N VAL A 148 8.93 -1.56 -4.63
CA VAL A 148 9.86 -0.49 -4.29
C VAL A 148 9.44 0.81 -4.96
N SER A 149 9.57 1.91 -4.22
CA SER A 149 9.45 3.25 -4.80
C SER A 149 10.73 3.57 -5.60
N ILE A 150 10.56 3.94 -6.86
CA ILE A 150 11.65 4.34 -7.74
C ILE A 150 11.43 5.78 -8.18
N SER A 151 12.52 6.52 -8.36
CA SER A 151 12.46 7.92 -8.74
C SER A 151 13.70 8.33 -9.51
N GLY A 152 13.64 9.44 -10.23
CA GLY A 152 14.80 9.93 -10.96
C GLY A 152 14.50 10.90 -12.08
N ASN A 153 15.50 11.04 -12.96
CA ASN A 153 15.44 11.94 -14.11
C ASN A 153 15.79 11.18 -15.40
N VAL A 154 15.20 11.58 -16.51
CA VAL A 154 15.51 11.14 -17.88
C VAL A 154 16.04 12.34 -18.65
N ASN A 155 17.25 12.24 -19.14
CA ASN A 155 17.88 13.27 -19.95
C ASN A 155 18.67 12.67 -21.12
N SER A 156 18.97 13.50 -22.11
CA SER A 156 19.97 13.24 -23.15
C SER A 156 20.89 14.46 -23.21
N GLU A 157 22.19 14.23 -23.05
CA GLU A 157 23.20 15.29 -23.11
C GLU A 157 22.89 16.47 -22.15
N GLY A 158 22.32 16.17 -20.98
CA GLY A 158 21.92 17.17 -19.98
C GLY A 158 20.58 17.87 -20.24
N THR A 159 19.88 17.54 -21.34
CA THR A 159 18.53 18.06 -21.64
C THR A 159 17.46 17.09 -21.14
N PRO A 160 16.53 17.51 -20.27
CA PRO A 160 15.41 16.68 -19.83
C PRO A 160 14.53 16.21 -21.00
N LEU A 161 14.12 14.95 -20.98
CA LEU A 161 13.34 14.35 -22.06
C LEU A 161 11.89 14.07 -21.66
N CYS A 162 10.97 14.25 -22.60
CA CYS A 162 9.62 13.68 -22.55
C CYS A 162 9.71 12.22 -23.03
N ALA A 163 9.74 11.29 -22.08
CA ALA A 163 9.96 9.87 -22.31
C ALA A 163 8.87 9.04 -21.59
N MET A 164 8.67 7.81 -22.06
CA MET A 164 7.92 6.79 -21.31
C MET A 164 8.91 5.99 -20.47
N VAL A 165 8.75 6.00 -19.15
CA VAL A 165 9.51 5.17 -18.22
C VAL A 165 8.64 3.97 -17.83
N LEU A 166 9.21 2.77 -17.83
CA LEU A 166 8.53 1.49 -17.55
C LEU A 166 9.38 0.66 -16.56
N ALA A 167 8.78 0.16 -15.49
CA ALA A 167 9.38 -0.83 -14.61
C ALA A 167 8.32 -1.70 -13.94
N GLY A 168 8.59 -3.00 -13.77
CA GLY A 168 7.67 -3.94 -13.13
C GLY A 168 6.25 -3.93 -13.72
N GLY A 169 6.12 -3.74 -15.04
CA GLY A 169 4.84 -3.63 -15.74
C GLY A 169 4.08 -2.31 -15.57
N ARG A 170 4.59 -1.35 -14.79
CA ARG A 170 4.00 0.00 -14.62
C ARG A 170 4.76 1.04 -15.44
N HIS A 171 4.05 2.05 -15.94
CA HIS A 171 4.66 3.11 -16.75
C HIS A 171 4.13 4.49 -16.40
N MET A 172 4.92 5.51 -16.75
CA MET A 172 4.52 6.92 -16.72
C MET A 172 5.23 7.72 -17.83
N PHE A 173 4.70 8.90 -18.15
CA PHE A 173 5.31 9.84 -19.08
C PHE A 173 5.97 11.00 -18.33
N THR A 174 7.20 11.34 -18.69
CA THR A 174 8.00 12.41 -18.07
C THR A 174 7.84 13.74 -18.81
N CYS A 175 6.60 14.19 -19.04
CA CYS A 175 6.27 15.32 -19.90
C CYS A 175 5.51 16.43 -19.14
N GLY A 176 5.55 17.67 -19.62
CA GLY A 176 4.82 18.80 -19.02
C GLY A 176 5.61 19.48 -17.91
N ASP A 177 4.93 19.84 -16.81
CA ASP A 177 5.52 20.64 -15.71
C ASP A 177 6.70 19.94 -15.02
N ASN A 178 6.74 18.60 -15.07
CA ASN A 178 7.82 17.77 -14.51
C ASN A 178 8.63 17.08 -15.62
N THR A 179 8.92 17.79 -16.72
CA THR A 179 9.63 17.19 -17.86
C THR A 179 10.95 16.54 -17.43
N GLY A 180 11.13 15.28 -17.82
CA GLY A 180 12.29 14.46 -17.45
C GLY A 180 12.18 13.77 -16.09
N GLN A 181 11.27 14.14 -15.20
CA GLN A 181 11.18 13.52 -13.87
C GLN A 181 10.25 12.31 -13.87
N TYR A 182 10.62 11.26 -13.14
CA TYR A 182 9.76 10.12 -12.88
C TYR A 182 9.77 9.75 -11.39
N GLU A 183 8.63 9.26 -10.91
CA GLU A 183 8.44 8.72 -9.57
C GLU A 183 7.27 7.72 -9.61
N MET A 184 7.51 6.46 -9.25
CA MET A 184 6.48 5.43 -9.22
C MET A 184 6.85 4.27 -8.30
N VAL A 185 5.84 3.57 -7.78
CA VAL A 185 6.02 2.33 -7.01
C VAL A 185 5.82 1.14 -7.93
N VAL A 186 6.80 0.25 -8.01
CA VAL A 186 6.82 -0.89 -8.96
C VAL A 186 7.15 -2.20 -8.23
N PRO A 187 6.62 -3.34 -8.70
CA PRO A 187 7.06 -4.63 -8.20
C PRO A 187 8.50 -4.90 -8.64
N LEU A 188 9.27 -5.56 -7.79
CA LEU A 188 10.52 -6.18 -8.19
C LEU A 188 10.28 -7.30 -9.21
N GLU A 189 11.34 -7.69 -9.89
CA GLU A 189 11.36 -8.91 -10.68
C GLU A 189 11.56 -10.12 -9.76
N THR A 190 11.41 -11.33 -10.30
CA THR A 190 11.59 -12.59 -9.53
C THR A 190 12.98 -12.75 -8.88
N ASN A 191 13.98 -12.02 -9.37
CA ASN A 191 15.34 -11.98 -8.82
C ASN A 191 15.54 -10.87 -7.76
N GLY A 192 14.50 -10.15 -7.36
CA GLY A 192 14.57 -9.03 -6.41
C GLY A 192 15.15 -7.73 -6.98
N MET A 193 15.22 -7.59 -8.31
CA MET A 193 15.76 -6.40 -8.98
C MET A 193 14.64 -5.57 -9.61
N VAL A 194 14.92 -4.30 -9.91
CA VAL A 194 14.07 -3.45 -10.73
C VAL A 194 14.59 -3.46 -12.16
N ARG A 195 13.76 -3.94 -13.10
CA ARG A 195 14.02 -3.77 -14.54
C ARG A 195 13.49 -2.42 -15.02
N LEU A 196 14.35 -1.41 -15.05
CA LEU A 196 14.03 -0.06 -15.48
C LEU A 196 14.25 0.12 -16.97
N GLN A 197 13.22 0.61 -17.67
CA GLN A 197 13.22 0.84 -19.11
C GLN A 197 12.76 2.26 -19.42
N ALA A 198 13.33 2.86 -20.46
CA ALA A 198 12.85 4.15 -20.96
C ALA A 198 12.88 4.23 -22.49
N TYR A 199 11.86 4.86 -23.04
CA TYR A 199 11.65 5.04 -24.46
C TYR A 199 11.34 6.50 -24.77
N CYS A 200 12.03 7.06 -25.75
CA CYS A 200 11.83 8.42 -26.24
C CYS A 200 12.10 8.43 -27.74
N GLU A 201 11.32 9.19 -28.49
CA GLU A 201 11.52 9.31 -29.94
C GLU A 201 12.91 9.90 -30.23
N GLY A 202 13.59 9.36 -31.25
CA GLY A 202 14.94 9.78 -31.62
C GLY A 202 16.04 9.34 -30.65
N GLN A 203 15.73 8.50 -29.66
CA GLN A 203 16.68 7.95 -28.69
C GLN A 203 16.76 6.42 -28.78
N VAL A 204 17.92 5.85 -28.48
CA VAL A 204 18.10 4.40 -28.31
C VAL A 204 17.34 3.95 -27.04
N PRO A 205 16.56 2.85 -27.08
CA PRO A 205 15.90 2.33 -25.89
C PRO A 205 16.88 2.07 -24.74
N PHE A 206 16.52 2.55 -23.55
CA PHE A 206 17.29 2.30 -22.34
C PHE A 206 16.69 1.11 -21.58
N VAL A 207 17.54 0.19 -21.12
CA VAL A 207 17.16 -0.93 -20.26
C VAL A 207 18.27 -1.15 -19.23
N ARG A 208 17.91 -1.27 -17.95
CA ARG A 208 18.86 -1.58 -16.87
C ARG A 208 18.20 -2.34 -15.72
N GLU A 209 18.94 -3.29 -15.15
CA GLU A 209 18.61 -3.92 -13.88
C GLU A 209 19.25 -3.11 -12.74
N LEU A 210 18.47 -2.76 -11.73
CA LEU A 210 18.90 -1.99 -10.56
C LEU A 210 18.49 -2.71 -9.28
N THR A 211 19.32 -2.62 -8.25
CA THR A 211 18.87 -2.98 -6.90
C THR A 211 17.79 -1.98 -6.45
N PRO A 212 16.92 -2.36 -5.48
CA PRO A 212 15.93 -1.45 -4.91
C PRO A 212 16.53 -0.11 -4.47
N ALA A 213 17.71 -0.14 -3.83
CA ALA A 213 18.40 1.04 -3.36
C ALA A 213 18.95 1.92 -4.49
N GLU A 214 19.47 1.33 -5.57
CA GLU A 214 19.98 2.08 -6.73
C GLU A 214 18.86 2.74 -7.52
N ALA A 215 17.65 2.19 -7.49
CA ALA A 215 16.52 2.69 -8.27
C ALA A 215 15.92 4.00 -7.72
N VAL A 216 16.29 4.40 -6.50
CA VAL A 216 15.89 5.68 -5.89
C VAL A 216 16.83 6.78 -6.37
N GLY A 217 16.30 7.79 -7.07
CA GLY A 217 17.07 8.90 -7.62
C GLY A 217 17.95 8.54 -8.84
N TYR A 218 17.72 7.39 -9.48
CA TYR A 218 18.52 6.95 -10.62
C TYR A 218 18.35 7.90 -11.83
N THR A 219 19.45 8.29 -12.46
CA THR A 219 19.37 9.14 -13.66
C THR A 219 19.55 8.29 -14.92
N ILE A 220 18.52 8.30 -15.78
CA ILE A 220 18.55 7.71 -17.11
C ILE A 220 19.16 8.72 -18.09
N ASN A 221 20.35 8.40 -18.59
CA ASN A 221 20.98 9.16 -19.67
C ASN A 221 20.75 8.40 -20.99
N MET A 222 19.79 8.87 -21.78
CA MET A 222 19.49 8.30 -23.09
C MET A 222 20.53 8.73 -24.12
N THR A 223 20.76 7.87 -25.10
CA THR A 223 21.69 8.12 -26.21
C THR A 223 20.88 8.44 -27.47
N PRO A 224 21.15 9.56 -28.16
CA PRO A 224 20.50 9.87 -29.43
C PRO A 224 20.76 8.77 -30.46
N CYS A 225 19.75 8.47 -31.28
CA CYS A 225 19.98 7.66 -32.47
C CYS A 225 20.91 8.43 -33.42
N SER A 226 22.00 7.80 -33.86
CA SER A 226 22.81 8.39 -34.94
C SER A 226 21.96 8.48 -36.21
N PRO A 227 21.98 9.61 -36.94
CA PRO A 227 21.40 9.69 -38.28
C PRO A 227 22.12 8.77 -39.27
#